data_AF-M9R8N5-F1
#
_entry.id   AF-M9R8N5-F1
#
_cell.length_a   1.000
_cell.length_b   1.000
_cell.length_c   1.000
_cell.angle_alpha   90.00
_cell.angle_beta   90.00
_cell.angle_gamma   90.00
#
_symmetry.space_group_name_H-M   'P 1'
#
loop_
_entity.id
_entity.type
_entity.pdbx_description
1 polymer ?
#
loop_
_entity_poly.entity_id
_entity_poly.type
_entity_poly.pdbx_seq_one_letter_code
_entity_poly.pdbx_strand_id
1 'polypeptide(L)' 'MGISPIDGVTGIKKVEHGWELLITLVELSRIPSSSDVLAEYAVSLDGIGEIISYKQVQRFLRNQIGIDDGE' A
#
# COMPACT_ATOMS: atom_id res chain seq x y z
N MET A 1 -4.05 17.85 -2.11
CA MET A 1 -3.88 16.46 -1.64
C MET A 1 -2.72 16.50 -0.66
N GLY A 2 -2.97 16.37 0.65
CA GLY A 2 -1.86 16.23 1.60
C GLY A 2 -1.14 14.92 1.35
N ILE A 3 0.15 14.84 1.67
CA ILE A 3 0.87 13.57 1.65
C ILE A 3 0.19 12.64 2.67
N SER A 4 -0.43 11.56 2.21
CA SER A 4 -0.93 10.51 3.10
C SER A 4 0.27 9.85 3.77
N PRO A 5 0.27 9.66 5.11
CA PRO A 5 1.35 8.95 5.75
C PRO A 5 1.35 7.49 5.30
N ILE A 6 2.56 6.95 5.11
CA ILE A 6 2.75 5.52 4.89
C ILE A 6 2.46 4.81 6.21
N ASP A 7 1.55 3.86 6.16
CA ASP A 7 1.26 2.96 7.29
C ASP A 7 2.26 1.81 7.33
N GLY A 8 2.65 1.28 6.17
CA GLY A 8 3.68 0.26 6.07
C GLY A 8 4.00 -0.16 4.63
N VAL A 9 5.08 -0.93 4.49
CA VAL A 9 5.41 -1.69 3.28
C VAL A 9 5.06 -3.15 3.55
N THR A 10 4.07 -3.67 2.85
CA THR A 10 3.50 -5.01 3.08
C THR A 10 4.08 -6.06 2.13
N GLY A 11 4.72 -5.63 1.03
CA GLY A 11 5.35 -6.54 0.08
C GLY A 11 6.46 -5.87 -0.72
N ILE A 12 7.50 -6.65 -1.03
CA ILE A 12 8.58 -6.25 -1.91
C ILE A 12 9.03 -7.44 -2.76
N LYS A 13 9.18 -7.22 -4.06
CA LYS A 13 9.64 -8.24 -5.00
C LYS A 13 10.59 -7.64 -6.02
N LYS A 14 11.77 -8.27 -6.19
CA LYS A 14 12.65 -7.95 -7.31
C LYS A 14 12.04 -8.50 -8.61
N VAL A 15 11.95 -7.67 -9.64
CA VAL A 15 11.58 -8.08 -10.99
C VAL A 15 12.72 -7.77 -11.95
N GLU A 16 12.63 -8.28 -13.17
CA GLU A 16 13.69 -8.21 -14.18
C GLU A 16 14.23 -6.78 -14.37
N HIS A 17 13.34 -5.79 -14.43
CA HIS A 17 13.68 -4.39 -14.74
C HIS A 17 13.47 -3.42 -13.56
N GLY A 18 13.44 -3.91 -12.31
CA GLY A 18 13.18 -3.04 -11.18
C GLY A 18 12.62 -3.76 -9.96
N TRP A 19 11.60 -3.18 -9.34
CA TRP A 19 10.95 -3.69 -8.13
C TRP A 19 9.44 -3.50 -8.19
N GLU A 20 8.72 -4.40 -7.53
CA GLU A 20 7.30 -4.24 -7.21
C GLU A 20 7.16 -4.12 -5.70
N LEU A 21 6.35 -3.16 -5.25
CA LEU A 21 6.08 -2.88 -3.84
C LEU A 21 4.58 -2.90 -3.59
N LEU A 22 4.18 -3.42 -2.43
CA LEU A 22 2.88 -3.17 -1.85
C LEU A 22 3.05 -2.21 -0.67
N ILE A 23 2.38 -1.06 -0.75
CA ILE A 23 2.45 0.00 0.24
C ILE A 23 1.05 0.29 0.77
N THR A 24 0.91 0.27 2.09
CA THR A 24 -0.33 0.66 2.76
C THR A 24 -0.24 2.13 3.18
N LEU A 25 -1.22 2.92 2.78
CA LEU A 25 -1.33 4.35 3.10
C LEU A 25 -2.57 4.62 3.94
N VAL A 26 -2.50 5.65 4.81
CA VAL A 26 -3.70 6.20 5.46
C VAL A 26 -4.36 7.21 4.52
N GLU A 27 -5.49 6.85 3.91
CA GLU A 27 -6.24 7.76 3.04
C GLU A 27 -7.16 8.70 3.82
N LEU A 28 -7.70 8.23 4.94
CA LEU A 28 -8.55 9.03 5.81
C LEU A 28 -8.35 8.63 7.28
N SER A 29 -7.78 9.55 8.05
CA SER A 29 -7.68 9.42 9.50
C SER A 29 -9.04 9.62 10.17
N ARG A 30 -9.32 8.82 11.21
CA ARG A 30 -10.56 8.87 12.02
C ARG A 30 -10.26 8.74 13.52
N ILE A 31 -11.27 8.93 14.36
CA ILE A 31 -11.18 8.77 15.82
C ILE A 31 -12.26 7.77 16.26
N PRO A 32 -11.89 6.65 16.92
CA PRO A 32 -10.52 6.23 17.23
C PRO A 32 -9.72 5.84 15.97
N SER A 33 -8.40 5.88 16.03
CA SER A 33 -7.52 5.54 14.89
C SER A 33 -7.67 4.10 14.41
N SER A 34 -8.21 3.19 15.23
CA SER A 34 -8.60 1.85 14.80
C SER A 34 -9.67 1.83 13.71
N SER A 35 -10.34 2.97 13.46
CA SER A 35 -11.32 3.15 12.39
C SER A 35 -10.78 3.88 11.16
N ASP A 36 -9.46 4.15 11.09
CA ASP A 36 -8.83 4.75 9.91
C ASP A 36 -9.17 3.95 8.64
N VAL A 37 -9.32 4.67 7.52
CA VAL A 37 -9.41 4.05 6.20
C VAL A 37 -8.02 3.95 5.61
N LEU A 38 -7.59 2.70 5.40
CA LEU A 38 -6.34 2.36 4.75
C LEU A 38 -6.57 1.98 3.30
N ALA A 39 -5.54 2.13 2.49
CA ALA A 39 -5.52 1.65 1.12
C ALA A 39 -4.17 1.05 0.78
N GLU A 40 -4.19 -0.06 0.07
CA GLU A 40 -2.99 -0.71 -0.45
C GLU A 40 -2.77 -0.30 -1.90
N TYR A 41 -1.53 0.05 -2.20
CA TYR A 41 -1.08 0.45 -3.52
C TYR A 41 0.02 -0.50 -4.00
N ALA A 42 -0.17 -1.06 -5.18
CA ALA A 42 0.90 -1.70 -5.92
C ALA A 42 1.69 -0.62 -6.66
N VAL A 43 3.00 -0.56 -6.43
CA VAL A 43 3.92 0.40 -7.03
C VAL A 43 5.02 -0.34 -7.76
N SER A 44 5.23 -0.02 -9.03
CA SER A 44 6.36 -0.51 -9.80
C SER A 44 7.44 0.55 -9.85
N LEU A 45 8.65 0.17 -9.46
CA LEU A 45 9.85 0.98 -9.56
C LEU A 45 10.78 0.42 -10.63
N ASP A 46 11.55 1.29 -11.26
CA ASP A 46 12.63 0.88 -12.15
C ASP A 46 13.89 0.41 -11.40
N GLY A 47 14.99 0.20 -12.13
CA GLY A 47 16.27 -0.24 -11.57
C GLY A 47 16.95 0.77 -10.64
N ILE A 48 16.60 2.05 -10.72
CA ILE A 48 17.18 3.13 -9.90
C ILE A 48 16.22 3.63 -8.81
N GLY A 49 14.99 3.09 -8.77
CA GLY A 49 13.99 3.39 -7.76
C GLY A 49 13.00 4.48 -8.16
N GLU A 50 12.96 4.88 -9.44
CA GLU A 50 11.94 5.81 -9.93
C GLU A 50 10.60 5.08 -10.15
N ILE A 51 9.50 5.77 -9.83
CA ILE A 51 8.15 5.21 -9.99
C ILE A 51 7.82 5.13 -11.48
N ILE A 52 7.62 3.90 -11.96
CA ILE A 52 7.08 3.62 -13.30
C ILE A 52 5.56 3.68 -13.28
N SER A 53 4.94 3.06 -12.27
CA SER A 53 3.48 2.99 -12.17
C SER A 53 3.02 2.82 -10.72
N TYR A 54 1.76 3.16 -10.46
CA TYR A 54 1.09 2.84 -9.22
C TYR A 54 -0.39 2.56 -9.47
N LYS A 55 -0.97 1.66 -8.67
CA LYS A 55 -2.39 1.31 -8.73
C LYS A 55 -2.93 1.00 -7.34
N GLN A 56 -4.08 1.57 -7.00
CA GLN A 56 -4.82 1.19 -5.81
C GLN A 56 -5.38 -0.24 -5.98
N VAL A 57 -4.98 -1.13 -5.06
CA VAL A 57 -5.39 -2.53 -5.06
C VAL A 57 -6.70 -2.69 -4.30
N GLN A 58 -6.76 -2.12 -3.11
CA GLN A 58 -7.92 -2.25 -2.22
C GLN A 58 -8.00 -1.12 -1.20
N ARG A 59 -9.15 -1.02 -0.53
CA ARG A 59 -9.41 -0.16 0.62
C ARG A 59 -10.03 -0.97 1.74
N PHE A 60 -9.59 -0.73 2.96
CA PHE A 60 -10.09 -1.44 4.13
C PHE A 60 -10.04 -0.54 5.37
N LEU A 61 -10.80 -0.91 6.40
CA LEU A 61 -10.67 -0.27 7.71
C LEU A 61 -9.49 -0.88 8.45
N ARG A 62 -8.75 -0.09 9.24
CA ARG A 62 -7.59 -0.57 10.00
C ARG A 62 -7.89 -1.78 10.89
N ASN A 63 -9.11 -1.89 11.43
CA ASN A 63 -9.53 -3.01 12.27
C ASN A 63 -9.99 -4.26 11.49
N GLN A 64 -9.92 -4.24 10.16
CA GLN A 64 -10.25 -5.39 9.32
C GLN A 64 -9.08 -6.39 9.36
N ILE A 65 -9.38 -7.65 9.67
CA ILE A 65 -8.43 -8.75 9.58
C ILE A 65 -8.20 -9.04 8.09
N GLY A 66 -6.93 -9.15 7.68
CA GLY A 66 -6.51 -9.22 6.27
C GLY A 66 -7.22 -10.30 5.45
N ILE A 67 -7.30 -10.07 4.14
CA ILE A 67 -7.77 -11.06 3.17
C ILE A 67 -6.87 -12.29 3.31
N ASP A 68 -7.49 -13.44 3.56
CA ASP A 68 -6.85 -14.75 3.51
C ASP A 68 -6.30 -14.96 2.10
N ASP A 69 -4.98 -14.91 1.94
CA ASP A 69 -4.30 -15.44 0.76
C ASP A 69 -4.41 -16.97 0.83
N GLY A 70 -5.63 -17.47 0.61
CA GLY A 70 -5.92 -18.89 0.49
C GLY A 70 -5.31 -19.43 -0.80
N GLU A 71 -4.20 -20.16 -0.63
CA GLU A 71 -3.46 -21.03 -1.58
C GLU A 71 -2.95 -20.46 -2.91
#